data_AF-A0A3N5V8Y6-F1
#
_entry.id   AF-A0A3N5V8Y6-F1
#
_cell.length_a   1.000
_cell.length_b   1.000
_cell.length_c   1.000
_cell.angle_alpha   90.00
_cell.angle_beta   90.00
_cell.angle_gamma   90.00
#
_symmetry.space_group_name_H-M   'P 1'
#
loop_
_entity.id
_entity.type
_entity.pdbx_description
1 polymer ?
#
loop_
_entity_poly.entity_id
_entity_poly.type
_entity_poly.pdbx_seq_one_letter_code
_entity_poly.pdbx_strand_id
1 'polypeptide(L)'
;MKGDSPKETIHGNMLENFNLMQFRCIRCGSNELTKSTPTFLQKVVEDKSMICEEIFQVNDINQQLGLYVIACLTCKKCNNRISVTVLDDGKMKQ
;
A
#
# COMPACT_ATOMS: atom_id res chain seq x y z
N MET A 1 -18.02 -4.72 -23.67
CA MET A 1 -17.27 -4.86 -22.39
C MET A 1 -16.25 -3.73 -22.37
N LYS A 2 -16.40 -2.75 -21.47
CA LYS A 2 -15.33 -1.77 -21.23
C LYS A 2 -14.25 -2.53 -20.45
N GLY A 3 -13.14 -2.84 -21.11
CA GLY A 3 -11.98 -3.39 -20.42
C GLY A 3 -11.38 -2.31 -19.53
N ASP A 4 -11.14 -2.63 -18.27
CA ASP A 4 -10.46 -1.73 -17.34
C ASP A 4 -9.12 -1.30 -17.94
N SER A 5 -8.73 -0.05 -17.67
CA SER A 5 -7.44 0.44 -18.15
C SER A 5 -6.29 -0.30 -17.46
N PRO A 6 -5.14 -0.51 -18.12
CA PRO A 6 -4.00 -1.22 -17.52
C PRO A 6 -3.56 -0.66 -16.15
N LYS A 7 -3.77 0.65 -15.90
CA LYS A 7 -3.48 1.30 -14.62
C LYS A 7 -4.43 0.87 -13.50
N GLU A 8 -5.72 0.72 -13.80
CA GLU A 8 -6.72 0.25 -12.83
C GLU A 8 -6.44 -1.20 -12.41
N THR A 9 -6.03 -2.04 -13.36
CA THR A 9 -5.62 -3.43 -13.06
C THR A 9 -4.38 -3.49 -12.17
N ILE A 10 -3.37 -2.66 -12.44
CA ILE A 10 -2.13 -2.62 -11.64
C ILE A 10 -2.39 -2.18 -10.20
N HIS A 11 -3.20 -1.13 -9.99
CA HIS A 11 -3.57 -0.67 -8.65
C HIS A 11 -4.43 -1.70 -7.90
N GLY A 12 -5.37 -2.34 -8.60
CA GLY A 12 -6.20 -3.41 -8.04
C GLY A 12 -5.37 -4.59 -7.54
N ASN A 13 -4.40 -5.05 -8.34
CA ASN A 13 -3.51 -6.15 -7.98
C ASN A 13 -2.65 -5.81 -6.74
N MET A 14 -2.13 -4.58 -6.65
CA MET A 14 -1.33 -4.16 -5.50
C MET A 14 -2.16 -4.15 -4.20
N LEU A 15 -3.40 -3.66 -4.25
CA LEU A 15 -4.30 -3.66 -3.11
C LEU A 15 -4.71 -5.09 -2.71
N GLU A 16 -4.97 -5.96 -3.68
CA GLU A 16 -5.24 -7.38 -3.43
C GLU A 16 -4.06 -8.06 -2.74
N ASN A 17 -2.84 -7.88 -3.28
CA ASN A 17 -1.62 -8.41 -2.69
C ASN A 17 -1.43 -7.92 -1.24
N PHE A 18 -1.59 -6.62 -1.00
CA PHE A 18 -1.54 -6.04 0.35
C PHE A 18 -2.58 -6.67 1.29
N ASN A 19 -3.80 -6.91 0.80
CA ASN A 19 -4.86 -7.52 1.59
C ASN A 19 -4.57 -8.99 1.94
N LEU A 20 -3.83 -9.71 1.09
CA LEU A 20 -3.38 -11.09 1.35
C LEU A 20 -2.17 -11.18 2.31
N MET A 21 -1.38 -10.10 2.46
CA MET A 21 -0.23 -10.10 3.37
C MET A 21 -0.63 -10.34 4.83
N GLN A 22 0.09 -11.22 5.52
CA GLN A 22 -0.10 -11.46 6.94
C GLN A 22 0.83 -10.58 7.77
N PHE A 23 0.29 -9.98 8.83
CA PHE A 23 1.04 -9.15 9.74
C PHE A 23 0.91 -9.67 11.17
N ARG A 24 1.89 -9.34 12.01
CA ARG A 24 1.88 -9.64 13.43
C ARG A 24 2.15 -8.38 14.23
N CYS A 25 1.43 -8.20 15.32
CA CYS A 25 1.64 -7.06 16.22
C CYS A 25 3.02 -7.16 16.88
N ILE A 26 3.88 -6.18 16.63
CA ILE A 26 5.23 -6.12 17.21
C ILE A 26 5.23 -6.04 18.75
N ARG A 27 4.14 -5.55 19.35
CA ARG A 27 4.04 -5.34 20.80
C ARG A 27 3.60 -6.60 21.55
N CYS A 28 2.63 -7.35 21.04
CA CYS A 28 2.02 -8.48 21.77
C CYS A 28 2.01 -9.80 21.00
N GLY A 29 2.58 -9.83 19.79
CA GLY A 29 2.66 -11.03 18.95
C GLY A 29 1.32 -11.50 18.35
N SER A 30 0.22 -10.77 18.56
CA SER A 30 -1.09 -11.14 18.01
C SER A 30 -1.14 -10.95 16.49
N ASN A 31 -1.81 -11.87 15.80
CA ASN A 31 -2.14 -11.75 14.37
C ASN A 31 -3.49 -11.03 14.13
N GLU A 32 -4.22 -10.68 15.21
CA GLU A 32 -5.50 -9.98 15.12
C GLU A 32 -5.27 -8.48 14.89
N LEU A 33 -5.04 -8.13 13.63
CA LEU A 33 -4.84 -6.76 13.17
C LEU A 33 -5.99 -6.36 12.25
N THR A 34 -6.52 -5.16 12.47
CA THR A 34 -7.40 -4.50 11.51
C THR A 34 -6.53 -3.66 10.57
N LYS A 35 -6.66 -3.88 9.27
CA LYS A 35 -6.01 -3.07 8.23
C LYS A 35 -6.90 -1.87 7.92
N SER A 36 -6.33 -0.67 7.86
CA SER A 36 -6.99 0.44 7.18
C SER A 36 -7.10 0.13 5.68
N THR A 37 -8.19 0.50 5.04
CA THR A 37 -8.33 0.42 3.59
C THR A 37 -7.62 1.62 2.97
N PRO A 38 -6.47 1.44 2.29
CA PRO A 38 -5.79 2.55 1.64
C PRO A 38 -6.67 3.10 0.51
N THR A 39 -6.73 4.42 0.39
CA THR A 39 -7.39 5.08 -0.74
C THR A 39 -6.34 5.53 -1.74
N PHE A 40 -6.65 5.37 -3.03
CA PHE A 40 -5.77 5.87 -4.07
C PHE A 40 -5.83 7.40 -4.09
N LEU A 41 -4.70 8.04 -3.84
CA LEU A 41 -4.56 9.48 -4.00
C LEU A 41 -3.63 9.73 -5.17
N GLN A 42 -4.18 10.27 -6.25
CA GLN A 42 -3.39 10.76 -7.38
C GLN A 42 -2.76 12.11 -6.99
N LYS A 43 -1.76 12.10 -6.09
CA LYS A 43 -1.03 13.30 -5.70
C LYS A 43 0.41 13.20 -6.17
N VAL A 44 0.83 14.22 -6.90
CA VAL A 44 2.24 14.56 -7.11
C VAL A 44 2.84 14.75 -5.73
N VAL A 45 3.92 14.04 -5.42
CA VAL A 45 4.60 14.08 -4.12
C VAL A 45 5.31 15.43 -4.00
N GLU A 46 4.55 16.48 -3.71
CA GLU A 46 5.07 17.74 -3.18
C GLU A 46 4.93 17.69 -1.66
N ASP A 47 6.03 17.27 -1.02
CA ASP A 47 6.42 17.64 0.34
C ASP A 47 5.32 17.56 1.42
N LYS A 48 4.69 16.39 1.56
CA LYS A 48 3.75 16.13 2.65
C LYS A 48 4.15 14.92 3.46
N SER A 49 4.07 15.10 4.78
CA SER A 49 4.06 14.06 5.79
C SER A 49 3.24 12.87 5.31
N MET A 50 3.86 11.71 5.11
CA MET A 50 3.17 10.47 4.74
C MET A 50 2.06 10.18 5.77
N ILE A 51 0.81 10.29 5.34
CA ILE A 51 -0.34 9.94 6.16
C ILE A 51 -0.61 8.46 5.89
N CYS A 52 -0.99 7.70 6.92
CA CYS A 52 -1.52 6.35 6.70
C CYS A 52 -2.68 6.39 5.70
N GLU A 53 -2.94 5.26 5.02
CA GLU A 53 -4.09 5.06 4.13
C GLU A 53 -3.93 5.64 2.70
N GLU A 54 -2.69 5.80 2.24
CA GLU A 54 -2.39 6.35 0.92
C GLU A 54 -1.73 5.30 0.01
N ILE A 55 -2.21 5.20 -1.23
CA ILE A 55 -1.49 4.55 -2.33
C ILE A 55 -0.94 5.64 -3.24
N PHE A 56 0.36 5.62 -3.52
CA PHE A 56 0.97 6.54 -4.48
C PHE A 56 1.91 5.80 -5.43
N GLN A 57 1.99 6.33 -6.64
CA GLN A 57 2.84 5.84 -7.72
C GLN A 57 4.03 6.79 -7.82
N VAL A 58 5.24 6.26 -7.66
CA VAL A 58 6.47 7.01 -7.93
C VAL A 58 6.99 6.58 -9.29
N ASN A 59 7.16 7.57 -10.17
CA ASN A 59 7.94 7.38 -11.38
C ASN A 59 9.36 7.87 -11.05
N ASP A 60 10.31 6.95 -10.88
CA ASP A 60 11.71 7.35 -10.77
C ASP A 60 12.23 7.87 -12.13
N ILE A 61 13.29 8.67 -12.10
CA ILE A 61 14.03 9.26 -13.22
C ILE A 61 14.44 8.17 -14.24
N ASN A 62 14.52 6.91 -13.80
CA ASN A 62 14.86 5.73 -14.60
C ASN A 62 13.66 4.96 -15.19
N GLN A 63 12.44 5.53 -15.19
CA GLN A 63 11.20 4.84 -15.65
C GLN A 63 10.82 3.58 -14.86
N GLN A 64 11.39 3.36 -13.68
CA GLN A 64 10.89 2.33 -12.77
C GLN A 64 9.60 2.82 -12.12
N LEU A 65 8.55 2.02 -12.30
CA LEU A 65 7.24 2.24 -11.71
C LEU A 65 7.22 1.60 -10.32
N GLY A 66 7.42 2.39 -9.27
CA GLY A 66 7.26 1.93 -7.90
C GLY A 66 5.86 2.22 -7.40
N LEU A 67 5.10 1.19 -7.01
CA LEU A 67 3.81 1.37 -6.35
C LEU A 67 3.99 1.20 -4.85
N TYR A 68 3.57 2.21 -4.10
CA TYR A 68 3.65 2.21 -2.65
C TYR A 68 2.24 2.15 -2.08
N VAL A 69 2.04 1.27 -1.10
CA VAL A 69 0.87 1.24 -0.23
C VAL A 69 1.32 1.56 1.18
N ILE A 70 0.80 2.64 1.75
CA ILE A 70 0.96 2.96 3.17
C ILE A 70 -0.36 2.64 3.87
N ALA A 71 -0.31 1.75 4.84
CA ALA A 71 -1.47 1.36 5.62
C ALA A 71 -1.18 1.42 7.11
N CYS A 72 -2.22 1.73 7.88
CA CYS A 72 -2.21 1.62 9.33
C CYS A 72 -2.82 0.28 9.75
N LEU A 73 -2.13 -0.44 10.62
CA LEU A 73 -2.59 -1.66 11.26
C LEU A 73 -2.90 -1.37 12.72
N THR A 74 -4.09 -1.74 13.18
CA THR A 74 -4.46 -1.64 14.61
C THR A 74 -4.62 -3.02 15.20
N CYS A 75 -3.85 -3.33 16.24
CA CYS A 75 -3.95 -4.61 16.95
C CYS A 75 -5.16 -4.63 17.89
N LYS A 76 -6.09 -5.56 17.68
CA LYS A 76 -7.29 -5.69 18.52
C LYS A 76 -6.97 -6.04 19.98
N LYS A 77 -5.86 -6.77 20.22
CA LYS A 77 -5.48 -7.25 21.55
C LYS A 77 -4.85 -6.19 22.46
N CYS A 78 -3.99 -5.33 21.92
CA CYS A 78 -3.24 -4.35 22.72
C CYS A 78 -3.43 -2.90 22.27
N ASN A 79 -4.33 -2.68 21.30
CA ASN A 79 -4.63 -1.40 20.69
C ASN A 79 -3.42 -0.68 20.08
N ASN A 80 -2.31 -1.41 19.86
CA ASN A 80 -1.11 -0.84 19.27
C ASN A 80 -1.33 -0.55 17.79
N ARG A 81 -0.96 0.66 17.37
CA ARG A 81 -1.00 1.10 15.97
C ARG A 81 0.38 0.97 15.34
N ILE A 82 0.41 0.51 14.09
CA ILE A 82 1.63 0.28 13.32
C ILE A 82 1.40 0.84 11.92
N SER A 83 2.31 1.67 11.42
CA SER A 83 2.32 2.05 10.01
C SER A 83 3.17 1.05 9.23
N VAL A 84 2.65 0.56 8.11
CA VAL A 84 3.36 -0.32 7.19
C VAL A 84 3.42 0.33 5.83
N THR A 85 4.59 0.31 5.20
CA THR A 85 4.79 0.71 3.81
C THR A 85 5.17 -0.53 3.02
N VAL A 86 4.41 -0.82 1.98
CA VAL A 86 4.65 -1.93 1.06
C VAL A 86 4.98 -1.37 -0.31
N LEU A 87 6.09 -1.81 -0.87
CA LEU A 87 6.54 -1.45 -2.22
C LEU A 87 6.41 -2.67 -3.13
N ASP A 88 5.74 -2.49 -4.26
CA ASP A 88 5.83 -3.40 -5.40
C ASP A 88 6.80 -2.80 -6.42
N ASP A 89 8.03 -3.33 -6.42
CA ASP A 89 9.08 -2.99 -7.38
C ASP A 89 8.93 -3.89 -8.61
N GLY A 90 7.92 -3.56 -9.42
CA GLY A 90 7.69 -4.21 -10.70
C GLY A 90 8.70 -3.70 -11.73
N LYS A 91 9.67 -4.53 -12.13
CA LYS A 91 10.41 -4.27 -13.37
C LYS A 91 9.42 -4.41 -14.53
N MET A 92 9.00 -3.31 -15.15
CA MET A 92 8.38 -3.39 -16.47
C MET A 92 9.41 -4.03 -17.40
N LYS A 93 9.17 -5.28 -17.80
CA LYS A 93 9.94 -5.88 -18.89
C LYS A 93 9.64 -5.04 -20.13
N GLN A 94 10.70 -4.44 -20.70
CA GLN A 94 10.67 -3.81 -22.02
C GLN A 94 10.23 -4.82 -23.08
#